data_AF-A0A914QHY0-F1
#
_entry.id   AF-A0A914QHY0-F1
#
_cell.length_a   1.000
_cell.length_b   1.000
_cell.length_c   1.000
_cell.angle_alpha   90.00
_cell.angle_beta   90.00
_cell.angle_gamma   90.00
#
_symmetry.space_group_name_H-M   'P 1'
#
loop_
_entity.id
_entity.type
_entity.pdbx_description
1 polymer ?
#
loop_
_entity_poly.entity_id
_entity_poly.type
_entity_poly.pdbx_seq_one_letter_code
_entity_poly.pdbx_strand_id
1 'polypeptide(L)'
;MFVQFVLTGFAISKNKKRSSKPIIFLIPSMTSDENDRFWTVTGAMPYIDMIRESERKSSLPMAFREVADRQHLPITRDSSDPNILQIRHEDKVKFIEHLDLLLENFN
;
A
#
# COMPACT_ATOMS: atom_id res chain seq x y z
N MET A 1 1.56 -13.17 -3.40
CA MET A 1 2.35 -14.22 -2.69
C MET A 1 3.47 -13.64 -1.84
N PHE A 2 4.38 -12.80 -2.38
CA PHE A 2 5.50 -12.20 -1.61
C PHE A 2 5.05 -11.31 -0.43
N VAL A 3 4.12 -10.37 -0.67
CA VAL A 3 3.59 -9.45 0.35
C VAL A 3 3.00 -10.21 1.55
N GLN A 4 2.23 -11.26 1.30
CA GLN A 4 1.64 -12.12 2.34
C GLN A 4 2.68 -12.91 3.14
N PHE A 5 3.75 -13.38 2.47
CA PHE A 5 4.86 -14.04 3.14
C PHE A 5 5.58 -13.10 4.12
N VAL A 6 5.88 -11.88 3.70
CA VAL A 6 6.53 -10.88 4.57
C VAL A 6 5.59 -10.45 5.71
N LEU A 7 4.30 -10.27 5.44
CA LEU A 7 3.28 -10.03 6.46
C LEU A 7 3.26 -11.10 7.54
N THR A 8 3.32 -12.37 7.13
CA THR A 8 3.31 -13.49 8.07
C THR A 8 4.54 -13.44 8.98
N GLY A 9 5.73 -13.18 8.43
CA GLY A 9 6.94 -12.99 9.22
C GLY A 9 6.89 -11.77 10.15
N PHE A 10 6.33 -10.66 9.69
CA PHE A 10 6.17 -9.45 10.48
C PHE A 10 5.14 -9.60 11.60
N ALA A 11 4.04 -10.32 11.37
CA ALA A 11 3.00 -10.60 12.34
C ALA A 11 3.46 -11.55 13.45
N ILE A 12 4.37 -12.49 13.15
CA ILE A 12 4.97 -13.42 14.11
C ILE A 12 6.05 -12.73 14.99
N SER A 13 6.47 -11.52 14.63
CA SER A 13 7.40 -10.70 15.42
C SER A 13 6.88 -10.46 16.85
N LYS A 14 7.77 -10.49 17.85
CA LYS A 14 7.47 -10.43 19.30
C LYS A 14 6.69 -9.19 19.79
N ASN A 15 6.41 -8.21 18.93
CA ASN A 15 5.66 -7.01 19.30
C ASN A 15 4.18 -7.19 18.96
N LYS A 16 3.36 -7.47 19.99
CA LYS A 16 1.91 -7.70 19.88
C LYS A 16 1.12 -6.57 19.20
N LYS A 17 1.69 -5.36 19.12
CA LYS A 17 1.05 -4.21 18.42
C LYS A 17 1.27 -4.21 16.90
N ARG A 18 2.15 -5.07 16.38
CA ARG A 18 2.50 -5.14 14.94
C ARG A 18 1.57 -6.06 14.14
N SER A 19 0.99 -7.06 14.80
CA SER A 19 0.05 -8.01 14.18
C SER A 19 -1.31 -7.40 13.85
N SER A 20 -1.57 -6.14 14.22
CA SER A 20 -2.80 -5.40 13.96
C SER A 20 -2.60 -4.18 13.07
N LYS A 21 -1.40 -4.01 12.46
CA LYS A 21 -1.13 -2.91 11.52
C LYS A 21 -0.97 -3.42 10.09
N PRO A 22 -1.47 -2.70 9.08
CA PRO A 22 -1.18 -3.02 7.69
C PRO A 22 0.31 -2.91 7.39
N ILE A 23 0.75 -3.65 6.37
CA ILE A 23 2.08 -3.44 5.78
C ILE A 23 1.89 -2.90 4.37
N ILE A 24 2.63 -1.84 4.08
CA ILE A 24 2.69 -1.21 2.76
C ILE A 24 4.12 -1.37 2.23
N PHE A 25 4.23 -1.77 0.97
CA PHE A 25 5.47 -1.91 0.22
C PHE A 25 5.51 -0.86 -0.88
N LEU A 26 6.65 -0.19 -0.99
CA LEU A 26 7.00 0.62 -2.15
C LEU A 26 8.19 -0.02 -2.84
N ILE A 27 8.00 -0.43 -4.09
CA ILE A 27 8.99 -1.13 -4.90
C ILE A 27 9.38 -0.21 -6.05
N PRO A 28 10.65 0.20 -6.17
CA PRO A 28 11.06 1.08 -7.25
C PRO A 28 11.08 0.34 -8.59
N SER A 29 10.70 1.03 -9.66
CA SER A 29 10.94 0.56 -11.03
C SER A 29 12.44 0.53 -11.32
N MET A 30 12.94 -0.57 -11.88
CA MET A 30 14.36 -0.72 -12.25
C MET A 30 14.70 -0.11 -13.62
N THR A 31 14.00 0.95 -14.02
CA THR A 31 14.30 1.66 -15.28
C THR A 31 15.48 2.61 -15.10
N SER A 32 16.32 2.70 -16.13
CA SER A 32 17.44 3.64 -16.19
C SER A 32 16.99 5.06 -16.59
N ASP A 33 15.80 5.22 -17.18
CA ASP A 33 15.27 6.53 -17.55
C ASP A 33 14.68 7.22 -16.32
N GLU A 34 15.18 8.42 -16.00
CA GLU A 34 14.72 9.20 -14.84
C GLU A 34 13.26 9.64 -14.96
N ASN A 35 12.78 9.89 -16.19
CA ASN A 35 11.42 10.37 -16.44
C ASN A 35 10.37 9.25 -16.32
N ASP A 36 10.81 7.99 -16.42
CA ASP A 36 9.94 6.82 -16.27
C ASP A 36 10.10 6.16 -14.89
N ARG A 37 10.76 6.80 -13.92
CA ARG A 37 10.88 6.24 -12.57
C ARG A 37 9.53 6.29 -11.86
N PHE A 38 8.98 5.13 -11.55
CA PHE A 38 7.79 4.96 -10.73
C PHE A 38 8.06 4.10 -9.51
N TRP A 39 7.18 4.20 -8.53
CA TRP A 39 7.10 3.29 -7.40
C TRP A 39 5.82 2.48 -7.51
N THR A 40 5.98 1.17 -7.54
CA THR A 40 4.88 0.24 -7.36
C THR A 40 4.54 0.19 -5.87
N VAL A 41 3.33 0.64 -5.53
CA VAL A 41 2.78 0.60 -4.19
C VAL A 41 1.81 -0.56 -4.09
N THR A 42 2.00 -1.38 -3.07
CA THR A 42 1.09 -2.47 -2.72
C THR A 42 1.09 -2.65 -1.21
N GLY A 43 0.15 -3.39 -0.68
CA GLY A 43 0.11 -3.66 0.75
C GLY A 43 -0.88 -4.76 1.06
N ALA A 44 -0.89 -5.18 2.31
CA ALA A 44 -1.95 -6.04 2.80
C ALA A 44 -2.19 -5.81 4.29
N MET A 45 -3.45 -6.04 4.66
CA MET A 45 -3.93 -5.90 6.03
C MET A 45 -3.41 -7.03 6.92
N PRO A 46 -3.44 -6.82 8.25
CA PRO A 46 -3.06 -7.86 9.20
C PRO A 46 -3.98 -9.08 9.11
N TYR A 47 -3.46 -10.24 9.47
CA TYR A 47 -4.13 -11.54 9.31
C TYR A 47 -5.50 -11.63 9.99
N ILE A 48 -5.68 -10.97 11.14
CA ILE A 48 -6.97 -10.96 11.86
C ILE A 48 -8.07 -10.21 11.09
N ASP A 49 -7.67 -9.24 10.25
CA ASP A 49 -8.55 -8.43 9.41
C ASP A 49 -8.65 -8.98 7.98
N MET A 50 -7.71 -9.83 7.53
CA MET A 50 -7.81 -10.52 6.22
C MET A 50 -9.07 -11.39 6.11
N ILE A 51 -9.49 -12.03 7.21
CA ILE A 51 -10.73 -12.84 7.24
C ILE A 51 -11.96 -11.94 7.09
N ARG A 52 -11.89 -10.68 7.54
CA ARG A 52 -12.95 -9.67 7.35
C ARG A 52 -12.86 -8.99 5.98
N GLU A 53 -11.67 -8.85 5.40
CA GLU A 53 -11.44 -8.27 4.07
C GLU A 53 -11.88 -9.19 2.92
N SER A 54 -11.83 -10.52 3.08
CA SER A 54 -12.36 -11.43 2.05
C SER A 54 -13.86 -11.21 1.81
N GLU A 55 -14.58 -10.72 2.84
CA GLU A 55 -16.00 -10.37 2.77
C GLU A 55 -16.25 -8.90 2.38
N ARG A 56 -15.26 -8.00 2.60
CA ARG A 56 -15.34 -6.56 2.33
C ARG A 56 -14.08 -6.11 1.58
N LYS A 57 -14.17 -6.02 0.24
CA LYS A 57 -13.19 -5.42 -0.69
C LYS A 57 -12.08 -4.63 0.05
N SER A 58 -10.82 -5.10 -0.06
CA SER A 58 -9.68 -4.59 0.74
C SER A 58 -9.66 -3.06 0.90
N SER A 59 -9.43 -2.61 2.13
CA SER A 59 -9.48 -1.18 2.49
C SER A 59 -8.21 -0.43 2.10
N LEU A 60 -7.07 -1.11 1.92
CA LEU A 60 -5.81 -0.48 1.47
C LEU A 60 -5.88 0.07 0.04
N PRO A 61 -6.35 -0.67 -0.98
CA PRO A 61 -6.55 -0.12 -2.31
C PRO A 61 -7.52 1.06 -2.34
N MET A 62 -8.53 1.05 -1.47
CA MET A 62 -9.43 2.19 -1.30
C MET A 62 -8.68 3.40 -0.73
N ALA A 63 -7.93 3.22 0.35
CA ALA A 63 -7.10 4.25 0.95
C ALA A 63 -6.09 4.84 -0.05
N PHE A 64 -5.41 4.00 -0.84
CA PHE A 64 -4.45 4.47 -1.84
C PHE A 64 -5.12 5.33 -2.91
N ARG A 65 -6.30 4.91 -3.38
CA ARG A 65 -7.09 5.69 -4.34
C ARG A 65 -7.54 7.01 -3.74
N GLU A 66 -8.04 6.98 -2.52
CA GLU A 66 -8.50 8.17 -1.82
C GLU A 66 -7.37 9.20 -1.64
N VAL A 67 -6.16 8.75 -1.30
CA VAL A 67 -4.98 9.63 -1.25
C VAL A 67 -4.67 10.21 -2.63
N ALA A 68 -4.62 9.36 -3.66
CA ALA A 68 -4.32 9.81 -5.02
C ALA A 68 -5.35 10.82 -5.54
N ASP A 69 -6.64 10.56 -5.32
CA ASP A 69 -7.74 11.42 -5.75
C ASP A 69 -7.72 12.76 -5.00
N ARG A 70 -7.54 12.75 -3.67
CA ARG A 70 -7.44 13.97 -2.84
C ARG A 70 -6.24 14.84 -3.20
N GLN A 71 -5.14 14.22 -3.61
CA GLN A 71 -3.88 14.91 -3.90
C GLN A 71 -3.66 15.18 -5.39
N HIS A 72 -4.63 14.82 -6.24
CA HIS A 72 -4.57 14.88 -7.70
C HIS A 72 -3.30 14.24 -8.28
N LEU A 73 -2.90 13.10 -7.71
CA LEU A 73 -1.69 12.40 -8.13
C LEU A 73 -1.96 11.56 -9.38
N PRO A 74 -1.10 11.65 -10.41
CA PRO A 74 -1.20 10.78 -11.57
C PRO A 74 -0.82 9.35 -11.17
N ILE A 75 -1.82 8.48 -11.05
CA ILE A 75 -1.61 7.05 -10.74
C ILE A 75 -1.91 6.15 -11.93
N THR A 76 -1.03 5.17 -12.15
CA THR A 76 -1.29 4.06 -13.08
C THR A 76 -1.72 2.84 -12.27
N ARG A 77 -2.79 2.18 -12.68
CA ARG A 77 -3.26 0.95 -12.04
C ARG A 77 -2.86 -0.24 -12.89
N ASP A 78 -2.43 -1.31 -12.24
CA ASP A 78 -2.35 -2.60 -12.92
C ASP A 78 -3.79 -3.09 -13.16
N SER A 79 -4.15 -3.36 -14.42
CA SER A 79 -5.45 -3.91 -14.78
C SER A 79 -5.70 -5.30 -14.19
N SER A 80 -4.62 -5.99 -13.79
CA SER A 80 -4.60 -7.39 -13.38
C SER A 80 -4.72 -7.57 -11.86
N ASP A 81 -4.29 -6.57 -11.08
CA ASP A 81 -4.40 -6.58 -9.62
C ASP A 81 -4.77 -5.18 -9.09
N PRO A 82 -6.01 -4.98 -8.59
CA PRO A 82 -6.45 -3.69 -8.07
C PRO A 82 -5.75 -3.28 -6.77
N ASN A 83 -4.96 -4.18 -6.14
CA ASN A 83 -4.16 -3.88 -4.96
C ASN A 83 -2.78 -3.29 -5.27
N ILE A 84 -2.51 -3.07 -6.56
CA ILE A 84 -1.26 -2.50 -7.04
C ILE A 84 -1.58 -1.15 -7.69
N LEU A 85 -0.89 -0.11 -7.24
CA LEU A 85 -0.81 1.15 -7.97
C LEU A 85 0.64 1.51 -8.27
N GLN A 86 0.83 2.38 -9.24
CA GLN A 86 2.09 3.02 -9.54
C GLN A 86 1.95 4.51 -9.33
N ILE A 87 2.89 5.09 -8.58
CA ILE A 87 3.05 6.53 -8.40
C ILE A 87 4.35 6.97 -9.03
N ARG A 88 4.44 8.21 -9.48
CA ARG A 88 5.70 8.75 -9.99
C ARG A 88 6.72 8.94 -8.86
N HIS A 89 7.99 8.97 -9.21
CA HIS A 89 9.07 9.14 -8.24
C HIS A 89 8.92 10.44 -7.43
N GLU A 90 8.59 11.54 -8.11
CA GLU A 90 8.39 12.87 -7.53
C GLU A 90 7.22 12.91 -6.53
N ASP A 91 6.20 12.07 -6.73
CA ASP A 91 4.99 12.06 -5.90
C ASP A 91 5.12 11.18 -4.65
N LYS A 92 6.20 10.40 -4.53
CA LYS A 92 6.40 9.41 -3.46
C LYS A 92 6.21 9.97 -2.06
N VAL A 93 6.90 11.07 -1.75
CA VAL A 93 6.89 11.65 -0.40
C VAL A 93 5.49 12.15 -0.06
N LYS A 94 4.89 12.93 -0.96
CA LYS A 94 3.54 13.47 -0.82
C LYS A 94 2.50 12.36 -0.63
N PHE A 95 2.62 11.26 -1.39
CA PHE A 95 1.74 10.10 -1.24
C PHE A 95 1.86 9.43 0.13
N ILE A 96 3.09 9.18 0.61
CA ILE A 96 3.32 8.52 1.91
C ILE A 96 2.77 9.36 3.05
N GLU A 97 3.05 10.66 3.07
CA GLU A 97 2.60 11.55 4.16
C GLU A 97 1.06 11.56 4.27
N HIS A 98 0.36 11.66 3.15
CA HIS A 98 -1.11 11.69 3.16
C HIS A 98 -1.72 10.32 3.45
N LEU A 99 -1.04 9.24 3.05
CA LEU A 99 -1.46 7.90 3.39
C LEU A 99 -1.32 7.61 4.88
N ASP A 100 -0.23 8.08 5.50
CA ASP A 100 -0.03 7.95 6.94
C ASP A 100 -1.14 8.70 7.71
N LEU A 101 -1.39 9.96 7.36
CA LEU A 101 -2.49 10.76 7.94
C LEU A 101 -3.86 10.09 7.77
N LEU A 102 -4.12 9.50 6.60
CA LEU A 102 -5.38 8.82 6.35
C LEU A 102 -5.50 7.56 7.21
N LEU A 103 -4.44 6.77 7.35
CA LEU A 103 -4.43 5.53 8.13
C LEU A 103 -4.39 5.75 9.65
N GLU A 104 -3.83 6.85 10.13
CA GLU A 104 -3.93 7.23 11.55
C GLU A 104 -5.37 7.45 11.99
N ASN A 105 -6.24 7.90 11.08
CA ASN A 105 -7.67 8.10 11.30
C ASN A 105 -8.50 6.80 11.25
N PHE A 106 -7.90 5.65 10.94
CA PHE A 106 -8.58 4.34 10.93
C PHE A 106 -8.57 3.63 12.30
N ASN A 107 -8.04 4.26 13.37
CA ASN A 107 -8.05 3.72 14.74
C ASN A 107 -9.31 4.09 15.53
#